data_AF-A0A7X9JBV8-F1
#
_entry.id   AF-A0A7X9JBV8-F1
#
_cell.length_a   1.000
_cell.length_b   1.000
_cell.length_c   1.000
_cell.angle_alpha   90.00
_cell.angle_beta   90.00
_cell.angle_gamma   90.00
#
_symmetry.space_group_name_H-M   'P 1'
#
loop_
_entity.id
_entity.type
_entity.pdbx_description
1 polymer ?
#
loop_
_entity_poly.entity_id
_entity_poly.type
_entity_poly.pdbx_seq_one_letter_code
_entity_poly.pdbx_strand_id
1 'polypeptide(L)'
;MYKGKVGASVKVNADINSFIKFRENIETLIVDTKKWVKQKSINESSIRLDKLRKLLFDLNNMAANDVQKKAVLRLKQDIDFLDIQVENIYSKRESGKKQDGNIAFKCNWNDKYYRAPCSEAAYNSNLIEGRAWCSHKLSKCRTYTHEVTLDNNPCYESIALKEMFFGAGWDINGDKIKYRQIHSVKSNRLAILTTRRPYTDEKDRMIVGILYINQVKDDDNTETKIFGDKEKSIAIDYDKINIRFWDYYKNPNAEDSIFWGTGLFRYISNGTVLSMLQDINKIFNDIGMDTTIINKLLIHYEQLNAS
;
A
#
# COMPACT_ATOMS: atom_id res chain seq x y z
N MET A 1 46.97 -21.25 -59.20
CA MET A 1 46.55 -20.07 -58.41
C MET A 1 45.47 -20.47 -57.42
N TYR A 2 45.84 -20.75 -56.17
CA TYR A 2 44.87 -20.99 -55.09
C TYR A 2 44.56 -19.64 -54.42
N LYS A 3 43.39 -19.05 -54.72
CA LYS A 3 42.85 -17.91 -53.97
C LYS A 3 41.75 -18.36 -53.02
N GLY A 4 42.15 -18.56 -51.77
CA GLY A 4 41.49 -18.05 -50.56
C GLY A 4 40.02 -18.39 -50.26
N LYS A 5 39.80 -19.45 -49.46
CA LYS A 5 38.61 -19.68 -48.61
C LYS A 5 38.73 -19.02 -47.21
N VAL A 6 39.58 -18.02 -47.04
CA VAL A 6 39.98 -17.50 -45.71
C VAL A 6 38.99 -16.45 -45.15
N GLY A 7 38.14 -15.84 -45.99
CA GLY A 7 37.27 -14.73 -45.56
C GLY A 7 35.99 -15.10 -44.80
N ALA A 8 35.40 -16.28 -45.07
CA ALA A 8 34.11 -16.66 -44.49
C ALA A 8 34.23 -17.21 -43.05
N SER A 9 35.26 -18.02 -42.78
CA SER A 9 35.49 -18.58 -41.43
C SER A 9 35.92 -17.51 -40.42
N VAL A 10 36.69 -16.50 -40.86
CA VAL A 10 37.13 -15.40 -40.00
C VAL A 10 35.98 -14.48 -39.62
N LYS A 11 35.06 -14.18 -40.56
CA LYS A 11 33.87 -13.34 -40.29
C LYS A 11 32.87 -14.03 -39.35
N VAL A 12 32.63 -15.32 -39.54
CA VAL A 12 31.79 -16.14 -38.64
C VAL A 12 32.41 -16.26 -37.25
N ASN A 13 33.73 -16.46 -37.14
CA ASN A 13 34.42 -16.49 -35.84
C ASN A 13 34.40 -15.14 -35.13
N ALA A 14 34.52 -14.02 -35.87
CA ALA A 14 34.43 -12.67 -35.29
C ALA A 14 33.01 -12.38 -34.74
N ASP A 15 31.97 -12.85 -35.44
CA ASP A 15 30.57 -12.70 -35.05
C ASP A 15 30.24 -13.55 -33.81
N ILE A 16 30.74 -14.80 -33.75
CA ILE A 16 30.60 -15.67 -32.58
C ILE A 16 31.32 -15.11 -31.35
N ASN A 17 32.57 -14.64 -31.51
CA ASN A 17 33.33 -14.06 -30.40
C ASN A 17 32.68 -12.78 -29.87
N SER A 18 32.08 -11.97 -30.75
CA SER A 18 31.34 -10.78 -30.37
C SER A 18 30.09 -11.13 -29.56
N PHE A 19 29.34 -12.15 -30.00
CA PHE A 19 28.19 -12.67 -29.24
C PHE A 19 28.59 -13.15 -27.85
N ILE A 20 29.66 -13.95 -27.75
CA ILE A 20 30.14 -14.48 -26.46
C ILE A 20 30.51 -13.35 -25.50
N LYS A 21 31.29 -12.37 -25.96
CA LYS A 21 31.70 -11.23 -25.14
C LYS A 21 30.52 -10.37 -24.70
N PHE A 22 29.53 -10.19 -25.57
CA PHE A 22 28.32 -9.45 -25.24
C PHE A 22 27.47 -10.18 -24.20
N ARG A 23 27.34 -11.51 -24.33
CA ARG A 23 26.69 -12.39 -23.34
C ARG A 23 27.36 -12.29 -21.97
N GLU A 24 28.68 -12.41 -21.91
CA GLU A 24 29.46 -12.35 -20.66
C GLU A 24 29.30 -11.00 -19.94
N ASN A 25 29.16 -9.91 -20.71
CA ASN A 25 28.87 -8.59 -20.16
C ASN A 25 27.48 -8.54 -19.49
N ILE A 26 26.46 -9.12 -20.13
CA ILE A 26 25.12 -9.23 -19.54
C ILE A 26 25.16 -10.09 -18.28
N GLU A 27 25.83 -11.24 -18.31
CA GLU A 27 25.99 -12.12 -17.15
C GLU A 27 26.64 -11.39 -15.96
N THR A 28 27.67 -10.60 -16.23
CA THR A 28 28.35 -9.77 -15.22
C THR A 28 27.40 -8.71 -14.64
N LEU A 29 26.64 -8.02 -15.49
CA LEU A 29 25.68 -7.02 -15.05
C LEU A 29 24.49 -7.63 -14.28
N ILE A 30 24.07 -8.85 -14.61
CA ILE A 30 23.08 -9.61 -13.84
C ILE A 30 23.60 -9.87 -12.42
N VAL A 31 24.87 -10.27 -12.27
CA VAL A 31 25.49 -10.49 -10.95
C VAL A 31 25.56 -9.20 -10.13
N ASP A 32 25.95 -8.08 -10.75
CA ASP A 32 25.94 -6.78 -10.07
C ASP A 32 24.51 -6.36 -9.70
N THR A 33 23.55 -6.52 -10.59
CA THR A 33 22.13 -6.22 -10.32
C THR A 33 21.61 -7.05 -9.15
N LYS A 34 21.92 -8.35 -9.10
CA LYS A 34 21.60 -9.25 -7.96
C LYS A 34 22.12 -8.69 -6.62
N LYS A 35 23.30 -8.07 -6.61
CA LYS A 35 23.86 -7.41 -5.41
C LYS A 35 23.00 -6.22 -4.96
N TRP A 36 22.59 -5.35 -5.89
CA TRP A 36 21.77 -4.18 -5.57
C TRP A 36 20.34 -4.55 -5.15
N VAL A 37 19.76 -5.58 -5.78
CA VAL A 37 18.47 -6.17 -5.40
C VAL A 37 18.56 -6.72 -3.97
N LYS A 38 19.62 -7.46 -3.63
CA LYS A 38 19.86 -7.97 -2.27
C LYS A 38 20.04 -6.83 -1.24
N GLN A 39 20.66 -5.73 -1.65
CA GLN A 39 20.79 -4.51 -0.84
C GLN A 39 19.51 -3.66 -0.79
N LYS A 40 18.44 -4.07 -1.50
CA LYS A 40 17.15 -3.38 -1.57
C LYS A 40 17.25 -1.94 -2.09
N SER A 41 18.24 -1.64 -2.94
CA SER A 41 18.40 -0.33 -3.58
C SER A 41 17.59 -0.27 -4.88
N ILE A 42 16.38 0.29 -4.83
CA ILE A 42 15.44 0.28 -5.97
C ILE A 42 15.97 1.10 -7.15
N ASN A 43 16.48 2.31 -6.91
CA ASN A 43 16.97 3.17 -7.98
C ASN A 43 18.12 2.51 -8.74
N GLU A 44 19.13 2.02 -8.00
CA GLU A 44 20.28 1.32 -8.58
C GLU A 44 19.88 0.02 -9.31
N SER A 45 18.91 -0.73 -8.76
CA SER A 45 18.42 -1.95 -9.39
C SER A 45 17.64 -1.65 -10.67
N SER A 46 16.77 -0.63 -10.67
CA SER A 46 15.92 -0.25 -11.81
C SER A 46 16.75 0.27 -12.98
N ILE A 47 17.72 1.16 -12.71
CA ILE A 47 18.65 1.68 -13.72
C ILE A 47 19.40 0.54 -14.42
N ARG A 48 19.82 -0.47 -13.66
CA ARG A 48 20.54 -1.63 -14.22
C ARG A 48 19.62 -2.58 -14.97
N LEU A 49 18.39 -2.79 -14.49
CA LEU A 49 17.39 -3.60 -15.20
C LEU A 49 17.04 -3.00 -16.57
N ASP A 50 16.88 -1.68 -16.65
CA ASP A 50 16.68 -1.01 -17.94
C ASP A 50 17.86 -1.17 -18.88
N LYS A 51 19.08 -1.12 -18.35
CA LYS A 51 20.30 -1.41 -19.12
C LYS A 51 20.34 -2.87 -19.57
N LEU A 52 19.98 -3.82 -18.69
CA LEU A 52 19.92 -5.25 -19.00
C LEU A 52 18.90 -5.55 -20.10
N ARG A 53 17.71 -4.94 -20.06
CA ARG A 53 16.67 -5.08 -21.09
C ARG A 53 17.16 -4.61 -22.47
N LYS A 54 17.85 -3.47 -22.52
CA LYS A 54 18.47 -2.96 -23.76
C LYS A 54 19.53 -3.91 -24.29
N LEU A 55 20.46 -4.35 -23.44
CA LEU A 55 21.51 -5.29 -23.85
C LEU A 55 20.93 -6.65 -24.28
N LEU A 56 19.89 -7.14 -23.59
CA LEU A 56 19.23 -8.40 -23.96
C LEU A 56 18.57 -8.29 -25.34
N PHE A 57 17.94 -7.16 -25.65
CA PHE A 57 17.39 -6.89 -26.97
C PHE A 57 18.47 -6.94 -28.06
N ASP A 58 19.61 -6.28 -27.81
CA ASP A 58 20.74 -6.30 -28.75
C ASP A 58 21.32 -7.70 -28.94
N LEU A 59 21.53 -8.45 -27.85
CA LEU A 59 22.03 -9.83 -27.89
C LEU A 59 21.06 -10.76 -28.65
N ASN A 60 19.75 -10.56 -28.48
CA ASN A 60 18.75 -11.34 -29.20
C ASN A 60 18.84 -11.13 -30.71
N ASN A 61 19.11 -9.90 -31.16
CA ASN A 61 19.30 -9.58 -32.58
C ASN A 61 20.59 -10.19 -33.17
N MET A 62 21.58 -10.49 -32.33
CA MET A 62 22.82 -11.17 -32.74
C MET A 62 22.69 -12.70 -32.79
N ALA A 63 21.62 -13.28 -32.24
CA ALA A 63 21.47 -14.73 -32.13
C ALA A 63 21.10 -15.36 -33.49
N ALA A 64 22.04 -16.10 -34.09
CA ALA A 64 21.89 -16.70 -35.42
C ALA A 64 21.52 -18.20 -35.38
N ASN A 65 21.76 -18.89 -34.26
CA ASN A 65 21.50 -20.32 -34.12
C ASN A 65 20.77 -20.68 -32.83
N ASP A 66 20.29 -21.93 -32.74
CA ASP A 66 19.47 -22.39 -31.61
C ASP A 66 20.22 -22.41 -30.27
N VAL A 67 21.54 -22.61 -30.29
CA VAL A 67 22.37 -22.56 -29.08
C VAL A 67 22.43 -21.13 -28.54
N GLN A 68 22.65 -20.14 -29.41
CA GLN A 68 22.64 -18.72 -29.05
C GLN A 68 21.26 -18.27 -28.59
N LYS A 69 20.19 -18.66 -29.28
CA LYS A 69 18.81 -18.36 -28.87
C LYS A 69 18.47 -18.94 -27.50
N LYS A 70 18.91 -20.17 -27.19
CA LYS A 70 18.76 -20.76 -25.84
C LYS A 70 19.53 -19.98 -24.77
N ALA A 71 20.73 -19.49 -25.09
CA ALA A 71 21.49 -18.66 -24.16
C ALA A 71 20.77 -17.33 -23.87
N VAL A 72 20.24 -16.66 -24.90
CA VAL A 72 19.43 -15.44 -24.74
C VAL A 72 18.19 -15.70 -23.89
N LEU A 73 17.47 -16.80 -24.15
CA LEU A 73 16.28 -17.15 -23.38
C LEU A 73 16.59 -17.34 -21.89
N ARG A 74 17.71 -17.98 -21.56
CA ARG A 74 18.15 -18.14 -20.17
C ARG A 74 18.42 -16.79 -19.50
N LEU A 75 19.11 -15.88 -20.18
CA LEU A 75 19.37 -14.54 -19.65
C LEU A 75 18.08 -13.74 -19.46
N LYS A 76 17.13 -13.87 -20.39
CA LYS A 76 15.79 -13.28 -20.27
C LYS A 76 15.11 -13.75 -18.99
N GLN A 77 15.12 -15.06 -18.71
CA GLN A 77 14.51 -15.60 -17.49
C GLN A 77 15.17 -15.07 -16.20
N ASP A 78 16.49 -14.93 -16.20
CA ASP A 78 17.22 -14.32 -15.07
C ASP A 78 16.84 -12.85 -14.87
N ILE A 79 16.68 -12.08 -15.96
CA ILE A 79 16.28 -10.67 -15.92
C ILE A 79 14.82 -10.53 -15.45
N ASP A 80 13.90 -11.32 -16.02
CA ASP A 80 12.49 -11.35 -15.65
C ASP A 80 12.33 -11.70 -14.15
N PHE A 81 13.13 -12.64 -13.63
CA PHE A 81 13.15 -12.95 -12.20
C PHE A 81 13.63 -11.78 -11.34
N LEU A 82 14.65 -11.04 -11.79
CA LEU A 82 15.12 -9.85 -11.07
C LEU A 82 14.11 -8.71 -11.10
N ASP A 83 13.40 -8.53 -12.22
CA ASP A 83 12.28 -7.59 -12.33
C ASP A 83 11.21 -7.91 -11.27
N ILE A 84 10.77 -9.17 -11.20
CA ILE A 84 9.83 -9.62 -10.17
C ILE A 84 10.37 -9.34 -8.76
N GLN A 85 11.66 -9.55 -8.50
CA GLN A 85 12.24 -9.26 -7.19
C GLN A 85 12.23 -7.76 -6.85
N VAL A 86 12.51 -6.90 -7.84
CA VAL A 86 12.48 -5.45 -7.65
C VAL A 86 11.05 -4.95 -7.46
N GLU A 87 10.10 -5.45 -8.24
CA GLU A 87 8.67 -5.16 -8.08
C GLU A 87 8.19 -5.58 -6.69
N ASN A 88 8.54 -6.78 -6.23
CA ASN A 88 8.22 -7.24 -4.87
C ASN A 88 8.86 -6.35 -3.79
N ILE A 89 10.07 -5.82 -4.01
CA ILE A 89 10.69 -4.87 -3.08
C ILE A 89 9.93 -3.55 -3.11
N TYR A 90 9.55 -3.08 -4.30
CA TYR A 90 8.81 -1.85 -4.51
C TYR A 90 7.41 -1.93 -3.88
N SER A 91 6.67 -3.01 -4.09
CA SER A 91 5.36 -3.22 -3.48
C SER A 91 5.42 -3.44 -1.98
N LYS A 92 6.48 -4.08 -1.45
CA LYS A 92 6.76 -4.10 0.00
C LYS A 92 7.11 -2.73 0.56
N ARG A 93 7.61 -1.80 -0.26
CA ARG A 93 7.76 -0.39 0.14
C ARG A 93 6.43 0.36 0.07
N GLU A 94 5.66 0.20 -1.01
CA GLU A 94 4.35 0.86 -1.21
C GLU A 94 3.30 0.42 -0.19
N SER A 95 3.28 -0.86 0.17
CA SER A 95 2.44 -1.42 1.23
C SER A 95 2.83 -1.00 2.66
N GLY A 96 3.68 0.01 2.79
CA GLY A 96 4.14 0.59 4.04
C GLY A 96 5.26 -0.23 4.67
N LYS A 97 6.48 0.31 4.65
CA LYS A 97 7.43 -0.11 5.69
C LYS A 97 6.86 0.37 7.01
N LYS A 98 6.78 -0.51 8.02
CA LYS A 98 6.47 -0.16 9.42
C LYS A 98 7.02 1.23 9.82
N GLN A 99 8.25 1.54 9.40
CA GLN A 99 8.97 2.78 9.70
C GLN A 99 8.32 4.10 9.24
N ASP A 100 7.46 4.13 8.22
CA ASP A 100 6.86 5.37 7.71
C ASP A 100 5.85 5.92 8.71
N GLY A 101 5.13 5.02 9.39
CA GLY A 101 4.23 5.33 10.49
C GLY A 101 2.86 5.84 10.11
N ASN A 102 2.48 5.75 8.83
CA ASN A 102 1.10 5.92 8.39
C ASN A 102 0.32 4.60 8.58
N ILE A 103 -1.00 4.72 8.70
CA ILE A 103 -1.88 3.59 8.94
C ILE A 103 -3.22 3.76 8.24
N ALA A 104 -3.83 2.66 7.80
CA ALA A 104 -5.21 2.60 7.37
C ALA A 104 -6.00 1.66 8.28
N PHE A 105 -7.16 2.10 8.78
CA PHE A 105 -8.06 1.34 9.64
C PHE A 105 -9.21 0.73 8.87
N LYS A 106 -9.59 -0.49 9.27
CA LYS A 106 -10.76 -1.23 8.81
C LYS A 106 -11.96 -0.91 9.70
N CYS A 107 -12.71 0.12 9.35
CA CYS A 107 -13.90 0.51 10.09
C CYS A 107 -15.10 -0.36 9.69
N ASN A 108 -15.95 -0.66 10.67
CA ASN A 108 -17.30 -1.14 10.41
C ASN A 108 -18.16 -0.04 9.76
N TRP A 109 -19.29 -0.42 9.16
CA TRP A 109 -20.17 0.57 8.53
C TRP A 109 -20.88 1.40 9.61
N ASN A 110 -20.86 2.73 9.45
CA ASN A 110 -21.59 3.66 10.29
C ASN A 110 -22.23 4.75 9.41
N ASP A 111 -23.57 4.71 9.36
CA ASP A 111 -24.41 5.60 8.55
C ASP A 111 -24.74 6.94 9.22
N LYS A 112 -24.11 7.23 10.36
CA LYS A 112 -24.16 8.52 11.06
C LYS A 112 -22.85 9.28 10.90
N TYR A 113 -22.23 9.14 9.73
CA TYR A 113 -20.96 9.79 9.36
C TYR A 113 -19.87 9.63 10.41
N TYR A 114 -19.85 8.50 11.11
CA TYR A 114 -18.89 8.22 12.18
C TYR A 114 -18.88 9.26 13.33
N ARG A 115 -20.05 9.85 13.61
CA ARG A 115 -20.24 10.89 14.64
C ARG A 115 -21.28 10.54 15.71
N ALA A 116 -21.99 9.43 15.54
CA ALA A 116 -22.94 8.90 16.50
C ALA A 116 -23.04 7.36 16.37
N PRO A 117 -23.69 6.67 17.32
CA PRO A 117 -24.07 5.26 17.16
C PRO A 117 -24.85 5.05 15.85
N CYS A 118 -24.52 3.98 15.13
CA CYS A 118 -25.16 3.68 13.84
C CYS A 118 -26.65 3.33 14.01
N SER A 119 -27.43 3.51 12.95
CA SER A 119 -28.85 3.12 12.92
C SER A 119 -29.03 1.62 13.14
N GLU A 120 -30.27 1.20 13.39
CA GLU A 120 -30.62 -0.22 13.48
C GLU A 120 -30.32 -0.97 12.18
N ALA A 121 -30.60 -0.36 11.02
CA ALA A 121 -30.30 -0.97 9.72
C ALA A 121 -28.79 -1.20 9.53
N ALA A 122 -27.96 -0.20 9.85
CA ALA A 122 -26.51 -0.31 9.79
C ALA A 122 -25.95 -1.28 10.84
N TYR A 123 -26.56 -1.37 12.02
CA TYR A 123 -26.19 -2.35 13.03
C TYR A 123 -26.48 -3.78 12.53
N ASN A 124 -27.67 -4.02 12.00
CA ASN A 124 -28.07 -5.33 11.46
C ASN A 124 -27.21 -5.77 10.29
N SER A 125 -26.82 -4.86 9.39
CA SER A 125 -25.88 -5.20 8.31
C SER A 125 -24.51 -5.61 8.85
N ASN A 126 -23.98 -4.91 9.85
CA ASN A 126 -22.72 -5.30 10.48
C ASN A 126 -22.82 -6.66 11.19
N LEU A 127 -23.97 -7.01 11.77
CA LEU A 127 -24.20 -8.34 12.34
C LEU A 127 -24.18 -9.44 11.28
N ILE A 128 -24.89 -9.23 10.16
CA ILE A 128 -24.93 -10.18 9.03
C ILE A 128 -23.52 -10.38 8.44
N GLU A 129 -22.72 -9.32 8.37
CA GLU A 129 -21.33 -9.38 7.92
C GLU A 129 -20.35 -9.95 8.97
N GLY A 130 -20.84 -10.40 10.13
CA GLY A 130 -20.04 -11.03 11.17
C GLY A 130 -19.01 -10.09 11.82
N ARG A 131 -19.33 -8.79 11.97
CA ARG A 131 -18.42 -7.83 12.62
C ARG A 131 -18.28 -8.17 14.10
N ALA A 132 -17.08 -8.62 14.49
CA ALA A 132 -16.78 -9.19 15.80
C ALA A 132 -17.30 -8.36 16.99
N TRP A 133 -17.06 -7.04 16.99
CA TRP A 133 -17.52 -6.17 18.08
C TRP A 133 -19.05 -6.05 18.13
N CYS A 134 -19.72 -5.93 16.98
CA CYS A 134 -21.18 -5.80 16.93
C CYS A 134 -21.90 -7.03 17.47
N SER A 135 -21.34 -8.22 17.20
CA SER A 135 -21.85 -9.52 17.66
C SER A 135 -21.39 -9.92 19.06
N HIS A 136 -20.53 -9.12 19.71
CA HIS A 136 -19.94 -9.50 20.99
C HIS A 136 -20.89 -9.24 22.17
N LYS A 137 -20.91 -10.14 23.16
CA LYS A 137 -21.74 -10.02 24.39
C LYS A 137 -21.49 -8.76 25.22
N LEU A 138 -20.28 -8.19 25.12
CA LEU A 138 -19.89 -6.95 25.80
C LEU A 138 -20.29 -5.69 25.03
N SER A 139 -20.79 -5.82 23.81
CA SER A 139 -21.20 -4.68 23.01
C SER A 139 -22.42 -4.02 23.63
N LYS A 140 -22.25 -2.79 24.11
CA LYS A 140 -23.35 -1.97 24.63
C LYS A 140 -23.96 -1.07 23.55
N CYS A 141 -23.72 -1.36 22.27
CA CYS A 141 -24.06 -0.45 21.18
C CYS A 141 -25.52 0.02 21.16
N ARG A 142 -26.45 -0.86 21.52
CA ARG A 142 -27.89 -0.56 21.52
C ARG A 142 -28.40 0.09 22.81
N THR A 143 -27.54 0.34 23.80
CA THR A 143 -27.92 1.05 25.03
C THR A 143 -27.67 2.56 24.95
N TYR A 144 -27.11 3.07 23.85
CA TYR A 144 -26.77 4.48 23.69
C TYR A 144 -27.86 5.25 22.95
N THR A 145 -28.20 6.44 23.45
CA THR A 145 -29.32 7.28 23.01
C THR A 145 -28.91 8.37 22.00
N HIS A 146 -27.78 8.18 21.31
CA HIS A 146 -27.10 9.05 20.33
C HIS A 146 -25.97 9.94 20.86
N GLU A 147 -26.05 10.44 22.09
CA GLU A 147 -24.93 11.18 22.68
C GLU A 147 -23.77 10.25 23.02
N VAL A 148 -22.61 10.54 22.44
CA VAL A 148 -21.36 9.79 22.63
C VAL A 148 -20.20 10.76 22.80
N THR A 149 -19.25 10.41 23.65
CA THR A 149 -18.02 11.14 23.89
C THR A 149 -16.83 10.20 23.80
N LEU A 150 -15.62 10.75 23.83
CA LEU A 150 -14.40 9.95 23.86
C LEU A 150 -14.39 8.91 25.00
N ASP A 151 -14.85 9.31 26.20
CA ASP A 151 -14.84 8.44 27.39
C ASP A 151 -16.09 7.56 27.49
N ASN A 152 -17.19 7.94 26.81
CA ASN A 152 -18.45 7.22 26.84
C ASN A 152 -19.00 7.02 25.43
N ASN A 153 -18.59 5.92 24.79
CA ASN A 153 -19.03 5.52 23.47
C ASN A 153 -19.17 3.99 23.35
N PRO A 154 -20.05 3.51 22.46
CA PRO A 154 -20.24 2.08 22.26
C PRO A 154 -19.19 1.40 21.38
N CYS A 155 -18.50 2.16 20.53
CA CYS A 155 -17.48 1.67 19.60
C CYS A 155 -16.71 2.85 19.01
N TYR A 156 -15.51 2.58 18.49
CA TYR A 156 -14.69 3.62 17.84
C TYR A 156 -15.43 4.30 16.68
N GLU A 157 -16.15 3.54 15.85
CA GLU A 157 -16.87 4.10 14.71
C GLU A 157 -17.91 5.15 15.11
N SER A 158 -18.47 5.08 16.33
CA SER A 158 -19.47 6.05 16.77
C SER A 158 -18.92 7.44 17.04
N ILE A 159 -17.59 7.58 17.22
CA ILE A 159 -16.94 8.85 17.52
C ILE A 159 -15.78 9.18 16.58
N ALA A 160 -15.45 8.31 15.62
CA ALA A 160 -14.20 8.40 14.89
C ALA A 160 -13.98 9.74 14.18
N LEU A 161 -15.01 10.28 13.52
CA LEU A 161 -14.95 11.59 12.85
C LEU A 161 -15.49 12.74 13.71
N LYS A 162 -16.10 12.45 14.87
CA LYS A 162 -16.47 13.46 15.86
C LYS A 162 -15.27 13.92 16.68
N GLU A 163 -14.46 12.96 17.11
CA GLU A 163 -13.31 13.17 17.97
C GLU A 163 -11.97 13.04 17.23
N MET A 164 -12.00 12.71 15.93
CA MET A 164 -10.79 12.39 15.15
C MET A 164 -9.95 11.34 15.88
N PHE A 165 -10.59 10.23 16.25
CA PHE A 165 -10.02 9.23 17.16
C PHE A 165 -10.24 7.82 16.63
N PHE A 166 -9.27 6.93 16.79
CA PHE A 166 -9.48 5.51 16.55
C PHE A 166 -8.53 4.63 17.38
N GLY A 167 -9.00 3.45 17.75
CA GLY A 167 -8.23 2.46 18.51
C GLY A 167 -7.79 1.27 17.67
N ALA A 168 -6.73 0.59 18.10
CA ALA A 168 -6.22 -0.61 17.44
C ALA A 168 -7.16 -1.83 17.55
N GLY A 169 -8.14 -1.76 18.46
CA GLY A 169 -9.12 -2.81 18.72
C GLY A 169 -8.56 -3.96 19.55
N TRP A 170 -9.42 -4.96 19.75
CA TRP A 170 -9.18 -6.05 20.68
C TRP A 170 -9.38 -7.39 19.98
N ASP A 171 -8.59 -8.38 20.38
CA ASP A 171 -8.89 -9.78 20.10
C ASP A 171 -9.63 -10.36 21.31
N ILE A 172 -10.86 -10.81 21.08
CA ILE A 172 -11.69 -11.40 22.14
C ILE A 172 -11.93 -12.87 21.82
N ASN A 173 -11.45 -13.75 22.70
CA ASN A 173 -11.61 -15.20 22.60
C ASN A 173 -12.23 -15.73 23.90
N GLY A 174 -13.55 -15.90 23.92
CA GLY A 174 -14.30 -16.23 25.14
C GLY A 174 -14.21 -15.09 26.15
N ASP A 175 -13.60 -15.35 27.32
CA ASP A 175 -13.40 -14.34 28.36
C ASP A 175 -12.00 -13.70 28.33
N LYS A 176 -11.11 -14.14 27.42
CA LYS A 176 -9.78 -13.54 27.26
C LYS A 176 -9.84 -12.36 26.30
N ILE A 177 -9.40 -11.20 26.78
CA ILE A 177 -9.21 -9.98 25.99
C ILE A 177 -7.72 -9.78 25.78
N LYS A 178 -7.32 -9.59 24.52
CA LYS A 178 -5.97 -9.15 24.15
C LYS A 178 -6.06 -7.83 23.40
N TYR A 179 -5.45 -6.80 23.97
CA TYR A 179 -5.34 -5.50 23.34
C TYR A 179 -4.35 -5.53 22.18
N ARG A 180 -4.71 -4.93 21.04
CA ARG A 180 -3.82 -4.83 19.88
C ARG A 180 -2.91 -3.61 20.03
N GLN A 181 -1.66 -3.76 19.63
CA GLN A 181 -0.70 -2.66 19.58
C GLN A 181 -0.31 -2.33 18.15
N ILE A 182 -0.06 -1.05 17.89
CA ILE A 182 0.36 -0.50 16.60
C ILE A 182 1.78 0.07 16.75
N HIS A 183 2.76 -0.82 16.82
CA HIS A 183 4.13 -0.46 17.19
C HIS A 183 4.85 0.57 16.32
N SER A 184 4.34 0.86 15.11
CA SER A 184 5.09 1.69 14.17
C SER A 184 4.37 2.94 13.74
N VAL A 185 3.17 3.19 14.26
CA VAL A 185 2.46 4.45 14.03
C VAL A 185 3.17 5.60 14.75
N LYS A 186 3.13 6.80 14.15
CA LYS A 186 3.87 7.96 14.65
C LYS A 186 3.00 9.22 14.57
N SER A 187 3.27 10.18 15.46
CA SER A 187 2.77 11.55 15.28
C SER A 187 3.33 12.19 14.01
N ASN A 188 2.65 13.21 13.48
CA ASN A 188 2.94 13.88 12.21
C ASN A 188 2.87 12.95 10.99
N ARG A 189 2.03 11.92 11.09
CA ARG A 189 1.64 11.00 10.02
C ARG A 189 0.12 10.95 9.90
N LEU A 190 -0.40 10.22 8.92
CA LEU A 190 -1.83 10.12 8.67
C LEU A 190 -2.38 8.74 9.03
N ALA A 191 -3.56 8.76 9.65
CA ALA A 191 -4.43 7.59 9.80
C ALA A 191 -5.62 7.71 8.84
N ILE A 192 -5.78 6.74 7.96
CA ILE A 192 -6.85 6.69 6.95
C ILE A 192 -7.97 5.79 7.47
N LEU A 193 -9.17 6.34 7.62
CA LEU A 193 -10.35 5.55 7.99
C LEU A 193 -10.99 5.02 6.71
N THR A 194 -11.21 3.70 6.65
CA THR A 194 -11.79 3.04 5.48
C THR A 194 -12.95 2.15 5.87
N THR A 195 -13.95 2.02 5.00
CA THR A 195 -15.10 1.14 5.24
C THR A 195 -15.67 0.57 3.95
N ARG A 196 -16.65 -0.31 4.09
CA ARG A 196 -17.51 -0.75 2.99
C ARG A 196 -18.95 -0.37 3.32
N ARG A 197 -19.70 0.01 2.29
CA ARG A 197 -21.15 0.06 2.41
C ARG A 197 -21.68 -1.36 2.65
N PRO A 198 -22.86 -1.50 3.29
CA PRO A 198 -23.50 -2.79 3.45
C PRO A 198 -23.61 -3.51 2.11
N TYR A 199 -23.29 -4.80 2.09
CA TYR A 199 -23.49 -5.68 0.93
C TYR A 199 -22.69 -5.31 -0.34
N THR A 200 -21.68 -4.45 -0.25
CA THR A 200 -20.77 -4.15 -1.38
C THR A 200 -19.52 -5.02 -1.33
N ASP A 201 -18.78 -5.16 -2.42
CA ASP A 201 -17.56 -5.99 -2.46
C ASP A 201 -16.37 -5.33 -1.75
N GLU A 202 -15.30 -6.10 -1.50
CA GLU A 202 -14.08 -5.57 -0.89
C GLU A 202 -13.39 -4.52 -1.77
N LYS A 203 -13.48 -4.65 -3.10
CA LYS A 203 -13.00 -3.66 -4.08
C LYS A 203 -13.63 -2.28 -3.89
N ASP A 204 -14.83 -2.22 -3.33
CA ASP A 204 -15.59 -0.99 -3.12
C ASP A 204 -15.27 -0.33 -1.76
N ARG A 205 -14.26 -0.81 -1.03
CA ARG A 205 -13.81 -0.20 0.22
C ARG A 205 -13.44 1.26 -0.03
N MET A 206 -14.16 2.18 0.61
CA MET A 206 -14.00 3.62 0.46
C MET A 206 -13.24 4.24 1.62
N ILE A 207 -12.58 5.36 1.37
CA ILE A 207 -12.00 6.23 2.39
C ILE A 207 -13.10 7.16 2.93
N VAL A 208 -13.24 7.22 4.25
CA VAL A 208 -14.25 8.05 4.94
C VAL A 208 -13.62 9.17 5.76
N GLY A 209 -12.33 9.11 6.05
CA GLY A 209 -11.63 10.16 6.77
C GLY A 209 -10.12 10.02 6.75
N ILE A 210 -9.46 11.14 7.01
CA ILE A 210 -8.01 11.30 7.07
C ILE A 210 -7.70 12.04 8.36
N LEU A 211 -7.07 11.35 9.30
CA LEU A 211 -6.72 11.90 10.61
C LEU A 211 -5.24 12.30 10.60
N TYR A 212 -4.95 13.58 10.85
CA TYR A 212 -3.58 14.03 11.10
C TYR A 212 -3.18 13.65 12.52
N ILE A 213 -2.33 12.64 12.68
CA ILE A 213 -1.98 12.08 13.98
C ILE A 213 -1.15 13.09 14.76
N ASN A 214 -1.72 13.70 15.81
CA ASN A 214 -0.98 14.55 16.72
C ASN A 214 -0.48 13.78 17.96
N GLN A 215 -1.23 12.75 18.40
CA GLN A 215 -0.88 11.94 19.55
C GLN A 215 -1.16 10.46 19.31
N VAL A 216 -0.21 9.64 19.75
CA VAL A 216 -0.34 8.19 19.89
C VAL A 216 -0.23 7.87 21.38
N LYS A 217 -1.20 7.15 21.93
CA LYS A 217 -1.12 6.58 23.28
C LYS A 217 -0.96 5.08 23.16
N ASP A 218 0.16 4.57 23.67
CA ASP A 218 0.50 3.15 23.69
C ASP A 218 0.70 2.75 25.16
N ASP A 219 0.04 1.68 25.60
CA ASP A 219 0.05 1.20 26.99
C ASP A 219 -0.19 -0.31 26.95
N ASP A 220 0.63 -1.09 27.66
CA ASP A 220 0.53 -2.55 27.65
C ASP A 220 -0.81 -3.07 28.21
N ASN A 221 -1.52 -2.26 28.98
CA ASN A 221 -2.80 -2.62 29.62
C ASN A 221 -4.03 -2.20 28.81
N THR A 222 -3.86 -1.53 27.66
CA THR A 222 -4.96 -1.15 26.75
C THR A 222 -4.45 -1.19 25.31
N GLU A 223 -5.31 -0.98 24.33
CA GLU A 223 -4.91 -0.93 22.93
C GLU A 223 -4.24 0.39 22.57
N THR A 224 -3.39 0.39 21.54
CA THR A 224 -2.88 1.65 20.99
C THR A 224 -4.06 2.52 20.53
N LYS A 225 -4.05 3.77 20.95
CA LYS A 225 -5.05 4.79 20.67
C LYS A 225 -4.44 5.94 19.89
N ILE A 226 -5.10 6.34 18.82
CA ILE A 226 -4.64 7.41 17.92
C ILE A 226 -5.61 8.58 18.02
N PHE A 227 -5.04 9.76 18.19
CA PHE A 227 -5.73 11.03 18.23
C PHE A 227 -5.27 11.89 17.06
N GLY A 228 -6.25 12.43 16.36
CA GLY A 228 -6.09 13.33 15.23
C GLY A 228 -6.26 14.77 15.67
N ASP A 229 -5.53 15.67 15.01
CA ASP A 229 -5.74 17.10 15.11
C ASP A 229 -7.01 17.48 14.34
N LYS A 230 -8.03 18.00 15.04
CA LYS A 230 -9.33 18.35 14.44
C LYS A 230 -9.24 19.42 13.35
N GLU A 231 -8.23 20.30 13.40
CA GLU A 231 -8.05 21.39 12.43
C GLU A 231 -7.25 20.97 11.20
N LYS A 232 -6.58 19.81 11.27
CA LYS A 232 -5.75 19.27 10.17
C LYS A 232 -6.28 17.96 9.60
N SER A 233 -7.31 17.40 10.22
CA SER A 233 -7.98 16.17 9.77
C SER A 233 -9.11 16.50 8.80
N ILE A 234 -9.42 15.56 7.91
CA ILE A 234 -10.43 15.71 6.87
C ILE A 234 -11.46 14.60 7.05
N ALA A 235 -12.74 14.98 7.17
CA ALA A 235 -13.86 14.06 7.03
C ALA A 235 -14.30 14.05 5.57
N ILE A 236 -14.43 12.87 4.95
CA ILE A 236 -14.90 12.74 3.57
C ILE A 236 -16.42 12.55 3.59
N ASP A 237 -17.13 13.39 2.85
CA ASP A 237 -18.56 13.19 2.57
C ASP A 237 -18.71 12.08 1.53
N TYR A 238 -18.80 10.85 2.04
CA TYR A 238 -18.83 9.63 1.21
C TYR A 238 -20.10 9.47 0.37
N ASP A 239 -21.12 10.32 0.58
CA ASP A 239 -22.31 10.36 -0.28
C ASP A 239 -22.10 11.21 -1.53
N LYS A 240 -21.15 12.17 -1.48
CA LYS A 240 -20.76 12.99 -2.63
C LYS A 240 -19.53 12.48 -3.34
N ILE A 241 -18.61 11.89 -2.59
CA ILE A 241 -17.29 11.52 -3.09
C ILE A 241 -17.01 10.07 -2.75
N ASN A 242 -16.71 9.26 -3.76
CA ASN A 242 -16.29 7.89 -3.57
C ASN A 242 -14.82 7.72 -3.98
N ILE A 243 -13.94 7.59 -2.98
CA ILE A 243 -12.52 7.31 -3.19
C ILE A 243 -12.23 5.90 -2.70
N ARG A 244 -11.90 4.98 -3.61
CA ARG A 244 -11.61 3.58 -3.25
C ARG A 244 -10.20 3.46 -2.68
N PHE A 245 -10.07 2.78 -1.55
CA PHE A 245 -8.80 2.52 -0.89
C PHE A 245 -7.85 1.65 -1.75
N TRP A 246 -8.41 0.66 -2.45
CA TRP A 246 -7.64 -0.30 -3.25
C TRP A 246 -7.07 0.28 -4.55
N ASP A 247 -7.50 1.48 -4.96
CA ASP A 247 -6.91 2.18 -6.09
C ASP A 247 -5.47 2.65 -5.76
N TYR A 248 -5.11 2.72 -4.48
CA TYR A 248 -3.82 3.21 -4.00
C TYR A 248 -3.00 2.15 -3.26
N TYR A 249 -3.66 1.26 -2.51
CA TYR A 249 -2.97 0.27 -1.69
C TYR A 249 -2.88 -1.09 -2.37
N LYS A 250 -1.67 -1.66 -2.38
CA LYS A 250 -1.41 -3.04 -2.81
C LYS A 250 -0.97 -3.92 -1.65
N ASN A 251 -1.40 -5.17 -1.65
CA ASN A 251 -1.01 -6.15 -0.64
C ASN A 251 0.47 -6.56 -0.80
N PRO A 252 1.33 -6.49 0.24
CA PRO A 252 2.78 -6.67 0.14
C PRO A 252 3.29 -8.01 -0.42
N ASN A 253 2.46 -9.04 -0.39
CA ASN A 253 2.80 -10.40 -0.84
C ASN A 253 1.75 -10.97 -1.80
N ALA A 254 0.83 -10.14 -2.28
CA ALA A 254 -0.29 -10.55 -3.16
C ALA A 254 -0.85 -9.30 -3.85
N GLU A 255 -0.06 -8.64 -4.67
CA GLU A 255 -0.36 -7.29 -5.21
C GLU A 255 -1.68 -7.20 -5.97
N ASP A 256 -2.03 -8.25 -6.72
CA ASP A 256 -3.28 -8.33 -7.49
C ASP A 256 -4.50 -8.72 -6.61
N SER A 257 -4.27 -9.03 -5.33
CA SER A 257 -5.33 -9.45 -4.42
C SER A 257 -6.02 -8.25 -3.78
N ILE A 258 -7.29 -8.06 -4.11
CA ILE A 258 -8.21 -7.14 -3.43
C ILE A 258 -8.83 -7.87 -2.23
N PHE A 259 -8.06 -8.03 -1.17
CA PHE A 259 -8.49 -8.73 0.04
C PHE A 259 -7.88 -8.12 1.31
N TRP A 260 -8.74 -7.74 2.26
CA TRP A 260 -8.28 -7.19 3.54
C TRP A 260 -7.96 -8.27 4.58
N GLY A 261 -8.75 -9.34 4.66
CA GLY A 261 -8.63 -10.34 5.74
C GLY A 261 -9.15 -9.86 7.10
N THR A 262 -8.66 -10.50 8.17
CA THR A 262 -9.14 -10.35 9.55
C THR A 262 -8.44 -9.24 10.35
N GLY A 263 -7.35 -8.66 9.83
CA GLY A 263 -6.66 -7.55 10.47
C GLY A 263 -7.54 -6.28 10.56
N LEU A 264 -7.37 -5.49 11.62
CA LEU A 264 -8.11 -4.23 11.82
C LEU A 264 -7.42 -3.01 11.23
N PHE A 265 -6.16 -3.13 10.84
CA PHE A 265 -5.39 -2.03 10.25
C PHE A 265 -4.26 -2.54 9.35
N ARG A 266 -3.74 -1.62 8.52
CA ARG A 266 -2.61 -1.84 7.60
C ARG A 266 -1.66 -0.66 7.66
N TYR A 267 -0.36 -0.93 7.68
CA TYR A 267 0.62 0.13 7.42
C TYR A 267 0.53 0.54 5.95
N ILE A 268 0.74 1.82 5.66
CA ILE A 268 0.75 2.36 4.30
C ILE A 268 1.96 3.27 4.11
N SER A 269 2.51 3.36 2.91
CA SER A 269 3.72 4.16 2.66
C SER A 269 3.41 5.66 2.59
N ASN A 270 4.45 6.48 2.70
CA ASN A 270 4.31 7.92 2.38
C ASN A 270 3.90 8.15 0.92
N GLY A 271 4.35 7.30 -0.03
CA GLY A 271 4.01 7.40 -1.45
C GLY A 271 2.53 7.10 -1.73
N THR A 272 1.99 6.07 -1.09
CA THR A 272 0.57 5.71 -1.12
C THR A 272 -0.28 6.86 -0.57
N VAL A 273 0.11 7.43 0.58
CA VAL A 273 -0.59 8.59 1.16
C VAL A 273 -0.52 9.81 0.25
N LEU A 274 0.64 10.13 -0.31
CA LEU A 274 0.79 11.27 -1.22
C LEU A 274 -0.11 11.11 -2.45
N SER A 275 -0.14 9.92 -3.06
CA SER A 275 -1.00 9.62 -4.20
C SER A 275 -2.49 9.79 -3.86
N MET A 276 -2.92 9.30 -2.69
CA MET A 276 -4.28 9.52 -2.18
C MET A 276 -4.59 11.01 -2.04
N LEU A 277 -3.70 11.78 -1.41
CA LEU A 277 -3.92 13.21 -1.19
C LEU A 277 -4.01 14.00 -2.50
N GLN A 278 -3.21 13.63 -3.52
CA GLN A 278 -3.21 14.29 -4.83
C GLN A 278 -4.56 14.11 -5.54
N ASP A 279 -5.07 12.88 -5.57
CA ASP A 279 -6.34 12.59 -6.23
C ASP A 279 -7.52 13.19 -5.47
N ILE A 280 -7.51 13.15 -4.14
CA ILE A 280 -8.56 13.80 -3.33
C ILE A 280 -8.53 15.32 -3.54
N ASN A 281 -7.35 15.94 -3.62
CA ASN A 281 -7.24 17.38 -3.88
C ASN A 281 -7.80 17.74 -5.26
N LYS A 282 -7.50 16.92 -6.28
CA LYS A 282 -8.06 17.08 -7.62
C LYS A 282 -9.59 17.01 -7.59
N ILE A 283 -10.15 15.97 -6.96
CA ILE A 283 -11.61 15.80 -6.83
C ILE A 283 -12.23 17.02 -6.13
N PHE A 284 -11.62 17.48 -5.03
CA PHE A 284 -12.14 18.63 -4.28
C PHE A 284 -12.14 19.90 -5.14
N ASN A 285 -11.08 20.16 -5.89
CA ASN A 285 -11.04 21.28 -6.83
C ASN A 285 -12.12 21.16 -7.91
N ASP A 286 -12.28 19.97 -8.51
CA ASP A 286 -13.24 19.72 -9.60
C ASP A 286 -14.69 19.97 -9.15
N ILE A 287 -15.02 19.71 -7.89
CA ILE A 287 -16.38 19.89 -7.33
C ILE A 287 -16.53 21.17 -6.47
N GLY A 288 -15.52 22.03 -6.44
CA GLY A 288 -15.57 23.31 -5.72
C GLY A 288 -15.56 23.20 -4.18
N MET A 289 -14.93 22.17 -3.63
CA MET A 289 -14.71 22.03 -2.18
C MET A 289 -13.42 22.72 -1.72
N ASP A 290 -13.36 23.08 -0.43
CA ASP A 290 -12.17 23.71 0.16
C ASP A 290 -10.97 22.76 0.15
N THR A 291 -9.87 23.20 -0.47
CA THR A 291 -8.61 22.46 -0.59
C THR A 291 -7.52 22.93 0.38
N THR A 292 -7.82 23.86 1.29
CA THR A 292 -6.82 24.45 2.19
C THR A 292 -6.10 23.41 3.05
N ILE A 293 -6.84 22.52 3.69
CA ILE A 293 -6.25 21.49 4.56
C ILE A 293 -5.45 20.48 3.72
N ILE A 294 -6.01 20.02 2.59
CA ILE A 294 -5.36 18.98 1.79
C ILE A 294 -4.08 19.48 1.11
N ASN A 295 -4.03 20.74 0.67
CA ASN A 295 -2.82 21.36 0.16
C ASN A 295 -1.71 21.45 1.23
N LYS A 296 -2.06 21.75 2.49
CA LYS A 296 -1.09 21.70 3.60
C LYS A 296 -0.56 20.29 3.83
N LEU A 297 -1.41 19.27 3.76
CA LEU A 297 -1.01 17.87 3.89
C LEU A 297 -0.12 17.43 2.72
N LEU A 298 -0.42 17.85 1.48
CA LEU A 298 0.41 17.58 0.31
C LEU A 298 1.84 18.11 0.50
N ILE A 299 1.98 19.39 0.86
CA ILE A 299 3.29 20.01 1.12
C ILE A 299 4.05 19.23 2.20
N HIS A 300 3.37 18.84 3.28
CA HIS A 300 3.98 18.04 4.35
C HIS A 300 4.50 16.68 3.84
N TYR A 301 3.72 15.96 3.03
CA TYR A 301 4.13 14.65 2.51
C TYR A 301 5.17 14.72 1.40
N GLU A 302 5.17 15.77 0.59
CA GLU A 302 6.23 16.04 -0.38
C GLU A 302 7.58 16.23 0.32
N GLN A 303 7.61 17.00 1.42
CA GLN A 303 8.81 17.18 2.24
C GLN A 303 9.30 15.88 2.85
N LEU A 304 8.39 15.02 3.34
CA LEU A 304 8.73 13.72 3.92
C LEU A 304 9.27 12.70 2.91
N ASN A 305 8.92 12.83 1.63
CA ASN A 305 9.40 11.95 0.57
C ASN A 305 10.74 12.42 -0.04
N ALA A 306 11.07 13.71 0.11
CA ALA A 306 12.35 14.27 -0.33
C ALA A 306 13.50 13.98 0.66
N SER A 307 13.19 13.66 1.91
CA SER A 307 14.12 13.33 3.01
C SER A 307 14.40 11.84 3.14
#